data_AF-A0AAN6GPS7-F1
#
_entry.id   AF-A0AAN6GPS7-F1
#
_cell.length_a   1.000
_cell.length_b   1.000
_cell.length_c   1.000
_cell.angle_alpha   90.00
_cell.angle_beta   90.00
_cell.angle_gamma   90.00
#
_symmetry.space_group_name_H-M   'P 1'
#
loop_
_entity.id
_entity.type
_entity.pdbx_description
1 polymer ?
#
loop_
_entity_poly.entity_id
_entity_poly.type
_entity_poly.pdbx_seq_one_letter_code
_entity_poly.pdbx_strand_id
1 'polypeptide(L)'
;MYTLSHECISVPRASATVLLVPPDKGRFFLSIPSTSLFEQYVKLRKQGQNPVSGVNSPLAGAVYASRAAFKLAQLDDIHKFLRHDAGARHPRIVVDLGAAPGGWTQIAVERLTKDRSSSKSLSQRTQIYALDILPMPPIEGATFIQGDFLDPDTQQKLEEAILANVGRDSDGLTEPRPSPGPDASQPARQSNGGLVDVVLSDMMAPTTGNVISDTEASLDLCRAAFFFALRNLRQSDRLDQFFVCKFFGSPAADHFRKRVLEPAFHKVKVEKGRIDASRKESKEAFWVCQGFRGATSVDLNAIYGDS
;
A
#
# COMPACT_ATOMS: atom_id res chain seq x y z
N MET A 1 33.48 -52.40 -52.83
CA MET A 1 32.39 -52.40 -53.82
C MET A 1 31.17 -51.77 -53.17
N TYR A 2 30.55 -50.83 -53.89
CA TYR A 2 29.23 -50.24 -53.68
C TYR A 2 28.17 -51.36 -53.46
N THR A 3 27.04 -51.19 -52.76
CA THR A 3 25.91 -50.26 -52.98
C THR A 3 24.83 -50.44 -51.89
N LEU A 4 24.18 -49.33 -51.47
CA LEU A 4 22.72 -49.02 -51.33
C LEU A 4 21.77 -50.07 -50.70
N SER A 5 20.68 -49.79 -49.97
CA SER A 5 19.86 -48.63 -49.54
C SER A 5 18.83 -49.20 -48.52
N HIS A 6 18.23 -48.45 -47.59
CA HIS A 6 16.94 -47.75 -47.78
C HIS A 6 16.63 -46.79 -46.60
N GLU A 7 16.17 -45.59 -47.00
CA GLU A 7 15.13 -44.68 -46.44
C GLU A 7 15.26 -44.17 -44.98
N CYS A 8 15.54 -42.90 -44.69
CA CYS A 8 14.80 -41.62 -44.92
C CYS A 8 13.46 -41.50 -44.19
N ILE A 9 13.38 -40.61 -43.17
CA ILE A 9 12.45 -39.47 -43.08
C ILE A 9 13.06 -38.45 -42.11
N SER A 10 13.16 -37.20 -42.58
CA SER A 10 13.74 -36.06 -41.88
C SER A 10 12.66 -35.18 -41.24
N VAL A 11 12.96 -34.58 -40.09
CA VAL A 11 12.38 -33.28 -39.69
C VAL A 11 13.50 -32.43 -39.06
N PRO A 12 13.78 -31.20 -39.53
CA PRO A 12 15.02 -30.50 -39.21
C PRO A 12 15.00 -29.76 -37.87
N ARG A 13 16.11 -29.88 -37.14
CA ARG A 13 16.57 -28.98 -36.07
C ARG A 13 16.85 -27.59 -36.65
N ALA A 14 16.33 -26.55 -36.03
CA ALA A 14 16.79 -25.17 -36.25
C ALA A 14 17.70 -24.74 -35.08
N SER A 15 18.88 -24.27 -35.46
CA SER A 15 20.05 -23.94 -34.65
C SER A 15 19.83 -22.87 -33.59
N ALA A 16 20.43 -23.07 -32.42
CA ALA A 16 20.74 -22.02 -31.47
C ALA A 16 21.95 -21.22 -31.98
N THR A 17 21.73 -19.95 -32.34
CA THR A 17 22.81 -18.98 -32.55
C THR A 17 23.07 -18.28 -31.23
N VAL A 18 24.15 -18.65 -30.54
CA VAL A 18 24.70 -17.90 -29.41
C VAL A 18 25.47 -16.71 -29.98
N LEU A 19 24.90 -15.52 -29.94
CA LEU A 19 25.61 -14.27 -30.19
C LEU A 19 26.30 -13.84 -28.90
N LEU A 20 27.61 -14.10 -28.82
CA LEU A 20 28.52 -13.45 -27.87
C LEU A 20 28.64 -11.97 -28.25
N VAL A 21 28.07 -11.07 -27.43
CA VAL A 21 28.26 -9.63 -27.54
C VAL A 21 29.41 -9.21 -26.59
N PRO A 22 30.40 -8.43 -27.05
CA PRO A 22 31.55 -8.04 -26.24
C PRO A 22 31.18 -7.02 -25.14
N PRO A 23 31.93 -6.97 -24.03
CA PRO A 23 31.64 -6.09 -22.92
C PRO A 23 32.35 -4.75 -23.16
N ASP A 24 31.71 -3.79 -23.82
CA ASP A 24 31.98 -2.38 -23.51
C ASP A 24 31.03 -1.38 -24.19
N LYS A 25 30.70 -0.34 -23.41
CA LYS A 25 30.07 0.94 -23.78
C LYS A 25 28.58 0.91 -24.15
N GLY A 26 27.76 1.26 -23.16
CA GLY A 26 26.42 1.78 -23.40
C GLY A 26 25.49 1.62 -22.21
N ARG A 27 25.45 2.62 -21.33
CA ARG A 27 24.34 2.81 -20.39
C ARG A 27 23.03 2.73 -21.17
N PHE A 28 22.22 1.68 -20.96
CA PHE A 28 20.83 1.68 -21.36
C PHE A 28 20.08 2.66 -20.44
N PHE A 29 20.01 3.92 -20.85
CA PHE A 29 18.91 4.78 -20.40
C PHE A 29 17.65 4.27 -21.09
N LEU A 30 16.88 3.45 -20.39
CA LEU A 30 15.48 3.24 -20.72
C LEU A 30 14.79 4.60 -20.55
N SER A 31 14.62 5.31 -21.65
CA SER A 31 13.72 6.46 -21.73
C SER A 31 12.31 5.92 -21.54
N ILE A 32 11.84 5.94 -20.28
CA ILE A 32 10.46 5.62 -19.95
C ILE A 32 9.62 6.75 -20.58
N PRO A 33 8.61 6.46 -21.42
CA PRO A 33 7.74 7.49 -21.97
C PRO A 33 7.15 8.34 -20.84
N SER A 34 7.01 9.65 -21.03
CA SER A 34 6.54 10.59 -20.01
C SER A 34 5.08 10.39 -19.58
N THR A 35 4.41 9.37 -20.10
CA THR A 35 3.04 8.98 -19.74
C THR A 35 3.10 7.95 -18.61
N SER A 36 2.40 8.24 -17.51
CA SER A 36 2.35 7.35 -16.34
C SER A 36 1.97 5.93 -16.77
N LEU A 37 2.55 4.90 -16.14
CA LEU A 37 2.16 3.49 -16.33
C LEU A 37 0.64 3.28 -16.23
N PHE A 38 -0.03 4.15 -15.47
CA PHE A 38 -1.48 4.24 -15.38
C PHE A 38 -2.16 4.64 -16.71
N GLU A 39 -1.67 5.66 -17.41
CA GLU A 39 -2.25 6.11 -18.69
C GLU A 39 -2.13 5.01 -19.75
N GLN A 40 -1.00 4.29 -19.74
CA GLN A 40 -0.79 3.13 -20.60
C GLN A 40 -1.77 2.00 -20.26
N TYR A 41 -1.98 1.70 -18.98
CA TYR A 41 -2.99 0.73 -18.53
C TYR A 41 -4.42 1.11 -18.96
N VAL A 42 -4.83 2.37 -18.75
CA VAL A 42 -6.16 2.86 -19.15
C VAL A 42 -6.35 2.78 -20.67
N LYS A 43 -5.32 3.15 -21.44
CA LYS A 43 -5.33 3.05 -22.90
C LYS A 43 -5.53 1.61 -23.37
N LEU A 44 -4.82 0.65 -22.79
CA LEU A 44 -4.95 -0.77 -23.11
C LEU A 44 -6.32 -1.34 -22.70
N ARG A 45 -6.87 -0.91 -21.56
CA ARG A 45 -8.24 -1.31 -21.13
C ARG A 45 -9.33 -0.74 -22.03
N LYS A 46 -9.21 0.50 -22.50
CA LYS A 46 -10.13 1.08 -23.51
C LYS A 46 -10.11 0.31 -24.82
N GLN A 47 -9.00 -0.38 -25.11
CA GLN A 47 -8.82 -1.24 -26.28
C GLN A 47 -9.22 -2.71 -26.01
N GLY A 48 -9.83 -3.02 -24.86
CA GLY A 48 -10.29 -4.37 -24.52
C GLY A 48 -9.17 -5.34 -24.13
N GLN A 49 -7.92 -4.89 -24.04
CA GLN A 49 -6.79 -5.74 -23.67
C GLN A 49 -6.67 -5.85 -22.14
N ASN A 50 -6.24 -7.03 -21.67
CA ASN A 50 -5.89 -7.24 -20.27
C ASN A 50 -4.36 -7.22 -20.12
N PRO A 51 -3.76 -6.08 -19.79
CA PRO A 51 -2.30 -5.94 -19.76
C PRO A 51 -1.60 -6.79 -18.69
N VAL A 52 -2.36 -7.35 -17.73
CA VAL A 52 -1.86 -8.18 -16.63
C VAL A 52 -1.68 -9.65 -17.05
N SER A 53 -2.27 -10.07 -18.17
CA SER A 53 -2.25 -11.46 -18.63
C SER A 53 -1.76 -11.54 -20.08
N GLY A 54 -0.44 -11.61 -20.27
CA GLY A 54 0.13 -11.85 -21.61
C GLY A 54 1.64 -11.76 -21.64
N VAL A 55 2.28 -12.75 -22.25
CA VAL A 55 3.74 -12.85 -22.44
C VAL A 55 4.27 -11.73 -23.37
N ASN A 56 3.38 -11.01 -24.05
CA ASN A 56 3.69 -9.90 -24.98
C ASN A 56 2.93 -8.61 -24.61
N SER A 57 2.85 -8.27 -23.31
CA SER A 57 2.24 -7.01 -22.85
C SER A 57 3.16 -5.81 -23.14
N PRO A 58 2.69 -4.71 -23.76
CA PRO A 58 3.49 -3.51 -24.00
C PRO A 58 3.90 -2.76 -22.71
N LEU A 59 3.43 -3.22 -21.54
CA LEU A 59 3.89 -2.81 -20.20
C LEU A 59 5.05 -3.68 -19.69
N ALA A 60 5.92 -4.16 -20.60
CA ALA A 60 7.10 -4.96 -20.27
C ALA A 60 8.02 -4.21 -19.29
N GLY A 61 7.81 -4.45 -17.99
CA GLY A 61 8.57 -3.84 -16.90
C GLY A 61 7.94 -3.99 -15.50
N ALA A 62 6.60 -4.01 -15.37
CA ALA A 62 5.94 -4.26 -14.08
C ALA A 62 4.60 -4.98 -14.25
N VAL A 63 4.57 -6.27 -13.91
CA VAL A 63 3.33 -7.05 -13.79
C VAL A 63 2.86 -6.93 -12.35
N TYR A 64 1.81 -6.13 -12.10
CA TYR A 64 1.21 -6.07 -10.77
C TYR A 64 0.35 -7.30 -10.50
N ALA A 65 0.38 -7.78 -9.26
CA ALA A 65 -0.32 -8.99 -8.83
C ALA A 65 -1.86 -8.85 -8.89
N SER A 66 -2.39 -7.62 -8.90
CA SER A 66 -3.82 -7.37 -8.99
C SER A 66 -4.17 -6.08 -9.71
N ARG A 67 -5.42 -6.01 -10.19
CA ARG A 67 -6.02 -4.77 -10.73
C ARG A 67 -6.24 -3.71 -9.63
N ALA A 68 -6.22 -4.10 -8.35
CA ALA A 68 -6.38 -3.17 -7.24
C ALA A 68 -5.14 -2.26 -7.06
N ALA A 69 -3.95 -2.69 -7.52
CA ALA A 69 -2.73 -1.88 -7.52
C ALA A 69 -2.95 -0.50 -8.15
N PHE A 70 -3.66 -0.44 -9.29
CA PHE A 70 -3.94 0.81 -9.98
C PHE A 70 -4.84 1.76 -9.17
N LYS A 71 -5.73 1.22 -8.31
CA LYS A 71 -6.57 2.04 -7.44
C LYS A 71 -5.72 2.75 -6.40
N LEU A 72 -4.80 2.03 -5.74
CA LEU A 72 -3.88 2.63 -4.77
C LEU A 72 -2.97 3.67 -5.45
N ALA A 73 -2.46 3.36 -6.64
CA ALA A 73 -1.65 4.30 -7.40
C ALA A 73 -2.40 5.62 -7.67
N GLN A 74 -3.65 5.54 -8.14
CA GLN A 74 -4.48 6.73 -8.37
C GLN A 74 -4.77 7.50 -7.08
N LEU A 75 -5.12 6.79 -6.00
CA LEU A 75 -5.34 7.41 -4.70
C LEU A 75 -4.09 8.16 -4.25
N ASP A 76 -2.91 7.56 -4.33
CA ASP A 76 -1.68 8.24 -3.95
C ASP A 76 -1.30 9.38 -4.91
N ASP A 77 -1.65 9.29 -6.20
CA ASP A 77 -1.47 10.40 -7.14
C ASP A 77 -2.30 11.64 -6.78
N ILE A 78 -3.47 11.44 -6.18
CA ILE A 78 -4.36 12.52 -5.74
C ILE A 78 -4.00 13.02 -4.34
N HIS A 79 -3.67 12.12 -3.43
CA HIS A 79 -3.60 12.40 -1.99
C HIS A 79 -2.18 12.41 -1.41
N LYS A 80 -1.18 11.91 -2.15
CA LYS A 80 0.25 12.04 -1.82
C LYS A 80 0.60 11.49 -0.43
N PHE A 81 0.11 10.30 -0.07
CA PHE A 81 0.33 9.66 1.23
C PHE A 81 1.53 8.70 1.25
N LEU A 82 2.03 8.23 0.10
CA LEU A 82 3.28 7.49 -0.06
C LEU A 82 4.38 8.36 -0.65
N ARG A 83 4.04 9.27 -1.57
CA ARG A 83 4.97 10.25 -2.14
C ARG A 83 4.56 11.66 -1.77
N HIS A 84 5.33 12.28 -0.90
CA HIS A 84 5.15 13.68 -0.55
C HIS A 84 5.85 14.61 -1.55
N ASP A 85 5.28 15.80 -1.75
CA ASP A 85 5.95 16.88 -2.46
C ASP A 85 7.18 17.36 -1.67
N ALA A 86 8.06 18.10 -2.34
CA ALA A 86 9.29 18.64 -1.74
C ALA A 86 8.98 19.39 -0.43
N GLY A 87 9.43 18.83 0.70
CA GLY A 87 9.29 19.42 2.04
C GLY A 87 8.47 18.60 3.05
N ALA A 88 7.69 17.61 2.59
CA ALA A 88 7.01 16.69 3.51
C ALA A 88 7.85 15.43 3.80
N ARG A 89 7.72 14.93 5.03
CA ARG A 89 8.54 13.83 5.56
C ARG A 89 8.08 12.52 4.93
N HIS A 90 9.01 11.72 4.38
CA HIS A 90 8.67 10.37 3.94
C HIS A 90 8.13 9.54 5.11
N PRO A 91 7.08 8.72 4.89
CA PRO A 91 6.61 7.81 5.91
C PRO A 91 7.74 6.84 6.26
N ARG A 92 7.96 6.61 7.55
CA ARG A 92 8.94 5.65 8.04
C ARG A 92 8.35 4.26 8.13
N ILE A 93 7.07 4.15 8.47
CA ILE A 93 6.39 2.87 8.64
C ILE A 93 5.05 2.91 7.93
N VAL A 94 4.85 1.95 7.01
CA VAL A 94 3.61 1.75 6.27
C VAL A 94 3.09 0.34 6.55
N VAL A 95 1.80 0.22 6.83
CA VAL A 95 1.11 -1.05 7.04
C VAL A 95 0.06 -1.24 5.94
N ASP A 96 0.03 -2.40 5.30
CA ASP A 96 -0.91 -2.81 4.27
C ASP A 96 -1.72 -4.01 4.76
N LEU A 97 -3.00 -3.78 5.09
CA LEU A 97 -3.94 -4.78 5.63
C LEU A 97 -4.83 -5.34 4.51
N GLY A 98 -4.96 -6.66 4.44
CA GLY A 98 -5.61 -7.32 3.31
C GLY A 98 -4.73 -7.25 2.06
N ALA A 99 -3.43 -7.48 2.24
CA ALA A 99 -2.42 -7.24 1.22
C ALA A 99 -2.47 -8.22 0.04
N ALA A 100 -2.95 -9.45 0.21
CA ALA A 100 -2.90 -10.47 -0.83
C ALA A 100 -3.79 -10.08 -2.03
N PRO A 101 -3.31 -10.26 -3.28
CA PRO A 101 -2.10 -10.98 -3.70
C PRO A 101 -0.82 -10.14 -3.77
N GLY A 102 -0.81 -8.92 -3.20
CA GLY A 102 0.36 -8.05 -3.05
C GLY A 102 0.35 -6.79 -3.90
N GLY A 103 -0.73 -6.50 -4.64
CA GLY A 103 -0.78 -5.38 -5.59
C GLY A 103 -0.60 -4.00 -4.94
N TRP A 104 -1.19 -3.77 -3.76
CA TRP A 104 -1.02 -2.53 -3.00
C TRP A 104 0.38 -2.43 -2.42
N THR A 105 0.90 -3.52 -1.84
CA THR A 105 2.26 -3.63 -1.33
C THR A 105 3.31 -3.32 -2.41
N GLN A 106 3.14 -3.84 -3.64
CA GLN A 106 4.04 -3.55 -4.76
C GLN A 106 4.10 -2.05 -5.06
N ILE A 107 2.96 -1.37 -5.10
CA ILE A 107 2.88 0.08 -5.33
C ILE A 107 3.53 0.84 -4.17
N ALA A 108 3.31 0.43 -2.93
CA ALA A 108 3.95 1.03 -1.76
C ALA A 108 5.48 0.95 -1.86
N VAL A 109 6.02 -0.25 -2.08
CA VAL A 109 7.47 -0.47 -2.27
C VAL A 109 8.00 0.37 -3.42
N GLU A 110 7.34 0.34 -4.57
CA GLU A 110 7.77 1.06 -5.76
C GLU A 110 7.83 2.58 -5.50
N ARG A 111 6.79 3.16 -4.91
CA ARG A 111 6.71 4.61 -4.65
C ARG A 111 7.69 5.07 -3.58
N LEU A 112 7.91 4.24 -2.55
CA LEU A 112 8.78 4.57 -1.41
C LEU A 112 10.26 4.24 -1.65
N THR A 113 10.56 3.41 -2.66
CA THR A 113 11.94 3.05 -3.00
C THR A 113 12.43 3.65 -4.31
N LYS A 114 11.62 4.38 -5.09
CA LYS A 114 12.05 5.01 -6.36
C LYS A 114 13.05 6.16 -6.19
N ASP A 115 13.22 6.70 -4.99
CA ASP A 115 14.14 7.82 -4.70
C ASP A 115 15.55 7.37 -4.28
N ARG A 116 16.07 6.29 -4.88
CA ARG A 116 17.39 5.68 -4.55
C ARG A 116 18.61 6.53 -4.94
N SER A 117 18.39 7.72 -5.51
CA SER A 117 19.44 8.60 -6.02
C SER A 117 20.25 9.29 -4.93
N SER A 118 19.80 9.23 -3.67
CA SER A 118 20.55 9.72 -2.52
C SER A 118 21.09 8.56 -1.72
N SER A 119 22.38 8.63 -1.41
CA SER A 119 23.13 7.75 -0.50
C SER A 119 22.58 7.85 0.94
N LYS A 120 21.28 7.62 1.13
CA LYS A 120 20.64 7.60 2.45
C LYS A 120 21.02 6.29 3.14
N SER A 121 21.44 6.42 4.39
CA SER A 121 21.74 5.31 5.30
C SER A 121 20.59 4.28 5.30
N LEU A 122 20.95 3.00 5.47
CA LEU A 122 20.02 1.90 5.66
C LEU A 122 18.96 2.21 6.75
N SER A 123 19.36 2.98 7.77
CA SER A 123 18.55 3.43 8.92
C SER A 123 17.52 4.52 8.61
N GLN A 124 17.43 5.00 7.36
CA GLN A 124 16.42 5.97 6.93
C GLN A 124 15.44 5.40 5.90
N ARG A 125 15.42 4.08 5.71
CA ARG A 125 14.56 3.43 4.73
C ARG A 125 13.16 3.20 5.32
N THR A 126 12.13 3.48 4.53
CA THR A 126 10.75 3.17 4.90
C THR A 126 10.59 1.66 5.08
N GLN A 127 9.98 1.28 6.20
CA GLN A 127 9.59 -0.08 6.53
C GLN A 127 8.15 -0.30 6.08
N ILE A 128 7.90 -1.39 5.38
CA ILE A 128 6.58 -1.75 4.87
C ILE A 128 6.22 -3.10 5.46
N TYR A 129 5.06 -3.18 6.11
CA TYR A 129 4.51 -4.41 6.66
C TYR A 129 3.22 -4.74 5.93
N ALA A 130 3.15 -5.92 5.34
CA ALA A 130 1.98 -6.43 4.65
C ALA A 130 1.37 -7.59 5.46
N LEU A 131 0.05 -7.57 5.65
CA LEU A 131 -0.66 -8.59 6.42
C LEU A 131 -1.89 -9.08 5.65
N ASP A 132 -2.01 -10.41 5.53
CA ASP A 132 -3.19 -11.04 4.95
C ASP A 132 -3.39 -12.46 5.51
N ILE A 133 -4.64 -12.92 5.51
CA ILE A 133 -4.98 -14.31 5.84
C ILE A 133 -4.51 -15.29 4.75
N LEU A 134 -4.51 -14.83 3.50
CA LEU A 134 -4.07 -15.58 2.34
C LEU A 134 -2.55 -15.41 2.12
N PRO A 135 -1.85 -16.46 1.66
CA PRO A 135 -0.46 -16.32 1.29
C PRO A 135 -0.30 -15.45 0.03
N MET A 136 0.83 -14.76 -0.10
CA MET A 136 1.19 -14.03 -1.32
C MET A 136 2.68 -14.22 -1.66
N PRO A 137 3.08 -14.04 -2.93
CA PRO A 137 4.49 -14.06 -3.31
C PRO A 137 5.29 -13.01 -2.51
N PRO A 138 6.55 -13.29 -2.14
CA PRO A 138 7.37 -12.33 -1.42
C PRO A 138 7.66 -11.10 -2.28
N ILE A 139 7.58 -9.91 -1.67
CA ILE A 139 7.88 -8.63 -2.31
C ILE A 139 9.10 -8.03 -1.61
N GLU A 140 10.20 -7.87 -2.35
CA GLU A 140 11.44 -7.30 -1.81
C GLU A 140 11.21 -5.87 -1.29
N GLY A 141 11.60 -5.61 -0.04
CA GLY A 141 11.39 -4.31 0.62
C GLY A 141 10.10 -4.23 1.45
N ALA A 142 9.32 -5.31 1.53
CA ALA A 142 8.21 -5.44 2.48
C ALA A 142 8.37 -6.70 3.34
N THR A 143 7.95 -6.61 4.60
CA THR A 143 7.83 -7.75 5.51
C THR A 143 6.40 -8.26 5.44
N PHE A 144 6.20 -9.53 5.06
CA PHE A 144 4.88 -10.15 4.99
C PHE A 144 4.60 -10.99 6.25
N ILE A 145 3.41 -10.83 6.81
CA ILE A 145 2.89 -11.60 7.93
C ILE A 145 1.59 -12.26 7.47
N GLN A 146 1.57 -13.60 7.45
CA GLN A 146 0.35 -14.34 7.14
C GLN A 146 -0.44 -14.60 8.43
N GLY A 147 -1.71 -14.21 8.46
CA GLY A 147 -2.60 -14.43 9.60
C GLY A 147 -3.95 -13.71 9.43
N ASP A 148 -4.93 -14.10 10.24
CA ASP A 148 -6.20 -13.40 10.30
C ASP A 148 -6.03 -12.07 11.04
N PHE A 149 -6.27 -10.94 10.38
CA PHE A 149 -6.16 -9.63 11.02
C PHE A 149 -7.11 -9.46 12.21
N LEU A 150 -8.25 -10.16 12.23
CA LEU A 150 -9.21 -10.09 13.33
C LEU A 150 -8.75 -10.86 14.57
N ASP A 151 -7.74 -11.73 14.43
CA ASP A 151 -7.12 -12.44 15.54
C ASP A 151 -6.17 -11.51 16.33
N PRO A 152 -6.39 -11.30 17.64
CA PRO A 152 -5.52 -10.48 18.48
C PRO A 152 -4.05 -10.91 18.46
N ASP A 153 -3.77 -12.22 18.37
CA ASP A 153 -2.39 -12.72 18.34
C ASP A 153 -1.68 -12.32 17.05
N THR A 154 -2.43 -12.24 15.96
CA THR A 154 -1.92 -11.79 14.66
C THR A 154 -1.64 -10.28 14.66
N GLN A 155 -2.51 -9.48 15.28
CA GLN A 155 -2.25 -8.05 15.49
C GLN A 155 -1.03 -7.82 16.39
N GLN A 156 -0.87 -8.60 17.45
CA GLN A 156 0.29 -8.53 18.33
C GLN A 156 1.59 -8.83 17.57
N LYS A 157 1.62 -9.89 16.74
CA LYS A 157 2.79 -10.20 15.89
C LYS A 157 3.17 -9.04 14.97
N LEU A 158 2.18 -8.35 14.41
CA LEU A 158 2.41 -7.17 13.57
C LEU A 158 3.00 -6.01 14.40
N GLU A 159 2.44 -5.71 15.57
CA GLU A 159 2.95 -4.67 16.47
C GLU A 159 4.38 -4.98 16.94
N GLU A 160 4.68 -6.23 17.29
CA GLU A 160 6.02 -6.68 17.66
C GLU A 160 7.03 -6.53 16.51
N ALA A 161 6.63 -6.88 15.29
CA ALA A 161 7.47 -6.72 14.10
C ALA A 161 7.79 -5.24 13.84
N ILE A 162 6.81 -4.35 14.03
CA ILE A 162 6.98 -2.90 13.94
C ILE A 162 7.99 -2.40 14.99
N LEU A 163 7.85 -2.85 16.25
CA LEU A 163 8.70 -2.43 17.36
C LEU A 163 10.16 -2.92 17.23
N ALA A 164 10.35 -4.18 16.82
CA ALA A 164 11.67 -4.81 16.72
C ALA A 164 12.63 -4.06 15.78
N ASN A 165 12.09 -3.39 14.77
CA ASN A 165 12.86 -2.66 13.78
C ASN A 165 13.05 -1.16 14.11
N VAL A 166 12.44 -0.65 15.19
CA VAL A 166 12.67 0.72 15.69
C VAL A 166 13.94 0.79 16.54
N GLY A 167 14.27 -0.29 17.26
CA GLY A 167 15.46 -0.37 18.12
C GLY A 167 16.81 -0.45 17.39
N ARG A 168 16.82 -0.56 16.06
CA ARG A 168 18.06 -0.54 15.24
C ARG A 168 18.44 0.86 14.75
N ASP A 169 17.55 1.84 14.89
CA ASP A 169 17.71 3.21 14.38
C ASP A 169 17.93 4.25 15.50
N SER A 170 18.30 3.81 16.71
CA SER A 170 18.50 4.67 17.89
C SER A 170 19.63 5.70 17.76
N ASP A 171 20.45 5.64 16.71
CA ASP A 171 21.42 6.71 16.39
C ASP A 171 20.80 7.93 15.68
N GLY A 172 19.49 7.94 15.39
CA GLY A 172 18.85 9.02 14.61
C GLY A 172 17.44 9.45 15.03
N LEU A 173 16.96 9.04 16.21
CA LEU A 173 15.63 9.40 16.73
C LEU A 173 15.62 10.51 17.79
N THR A 174 16.79 11.04 18.14
CA THR A 174 16.93 12.31 18.86
C THR A 174 17.54 13.35 17.93
N GLU A 175 16.76 13.87 16.98
CA GLU A 175 17.02 15.26 16.58
C GLU A 175 16.84 16.09 17.85
N PRO A 176 17.83 16.91 18.27
CA PRO A 176 17.65 17.77 19.42
C PRO A 176 16.48 18.70 19.12
N ARG A 177 15.39 18.53 19.87
CA ARG A 177 14.30 19.50 19.89
C ARG A 177 14.94 20.87 20.17
N PRO A 178 14.69 21.93 19.40
CA PRO A 178 15.22 23.25 19.72
C PRO A 178 14.86 23.55 21.17
N SER A 179 15.88 23.85 21.97
CA SER A 179 15.76 24.01 23.42
C SER A 179 14.56 24.92 23.72
N PRO A 180 13.65 24.53 24.63
CA PRO A 180 12.62 25.46 25.07
C PRO A 180 13.34 26.72 25.57
N GLY A 181 12.87 27.89 25.11
CA GLY A 181 13.32 29.15 25.67
C GLY A 181 13.18 29.13 27.20
N PRO A 182 13.86 30.04 27.91
CA PRO A 182 14.09 29.97 29.37
C PRO A 182 12.83 30.05 30.26
N ASP A 183 11.63 29.97 29.68
CA ASP A 183 10.35 29.95 30.37
C ASP A 183 9.49 28.78 29.88
N ALA A 184 9.76 27.57 30.38
CA ALA A 184 8.84 26.44 30.25
C ALA A 184 9.07 25.40 31.35
N SER A 185 8.45 25.64 32.51
CA SER A 185 8.07 24.58 33.46
C SER A 185 6.93 23.74 32.88
N GLN A 186 7.14 23.10 31.73
CA GLN A 186 6.21 22.11 31.18
C GLN A 186 6.84 20.72 31.27
N PRO A 187 6.17 19.74 31.88
CA PRO A 187 6.67 18.36 31.91
C PRO A 187 6.77 17.85 30.46
N ALA A 188 7.86 17.15 30.16
CA ALA A 188 8.07 16.48 28.89
C ALA A 188 6.83 15.60 28.59
N ARG A 189 6.06 15.97 27.57
CA ARG A 189 4.91 15.17 27.11
C ARG A 189 5.43 13.79 26.71
N GLN A 190 5.12 12.76 27.51
CA GLN A 190 5.31 11.36 27.15
C GLN A 190 4.60 11.12 25.81
N SER A 191 5.33 10.61 24.82
CA SER A 191 4.78 10.33 23.50
C SER A 191 3.81 9.15 23.59
N ASN A 192 2.53 9.40 23.85
CA ASN A 192 1.42 8.47 23.64
C ASN A 192 1.18 8.14 22.14
N GLY A 193 2.17 8.33 21.29
CA GLY A 193 2.02 8.24 19.84
C GLY A 193 2.42 6.86 19.34
N GLY A 194 1.61 6.28 18.47
CA GLY A 194 2.00 5.11 17.69
C GLY A 194 3.18 5.40 16.77
N LEU A 195 3.69 4.36 16.09
CA LEU A 195 4.89 4.44 15.25
C LEU A 195 4.58 4.47 13.76
N VAL A 196 3.36 4.10 13.38
CA VAL A 196 2.92 3.95 11.99
C VAL A 196 2.59 5.32 11.41
N ASP A 197 3.07 5.57 10.19
CA ASP A 197 2.78 6.78 9.43
C ASP A 197 1.55 6.59 8.52
N VAL A 198 1.45 5.43 7.89
CA VAL A 198 0.37 5.13 6.93
C VAL A 198 -0.20 3.75 7.20
N VAL A 199 -1.52 3.67 7.36
CA VAL A 199 -2.27 2.41 7.37
C VAL A 199 -3.14 2.36 6.13
N LEU A 200 -2.94 1.32 5.32
CA LEU A 200 -3.73 0.99 4.15
C LEU A 200 -4.57 -0.25 4.47
N SER A 201 -5.82 -0.28 4.01
CA SER A 201 -6.69 -1.45 4.12
C SER A 201 -7.46 -1.68 2.82
N ASP A 202 -7.14 -2.79 2.15
CA ASP A 202 -7.91 -3.36 1.04
C ASP A 202 -8.66 -4.64 1.48
N MET A 203 -8.82 -4.85 2.79
CA MET A 203 -9.58 -5.99 3.32
C MET A 203 -11.02 -6.02 2.78
N MET A 204 -11.51 -7.22 2.52
CA MET A 204 -12.88 -7.46 2.07
C MET A 204 -13.32 -8.86 2.48
N ALA A 205 -14.49 -8.97 3.09
CA ALA A 205 -15.12 -10.25 3.39
C ALA A 205 -15.67 -10.88 2.10
N PRO A 206 -15.78 -12.22 2.03
CA PRO A 206 -16.47 -12.88 0.92
C PRO A 206 -17.91 -12.35 0.79
N THR A 207 -18.28 -11.91 -0.41
CA THR A 207 -19.64 -11.39 -0.66
C THR A 207 -20.63 -12.55 -0.74
N THR A 208 -21.68 -12.47 0.06
CA THR A 208 -22.79 -13.43 0.08
C THR A 208 -23.87 -13.11 -0.96
N GLY A 209 -23.87 -11.87 -1.49
CA GLY A 209 -24.92 -11.36 -2.36
C GLY A 209 -26.07 -10.70 -1.59
N ASN A 210 -26.12 -10.85 -0.25
CA ASN A 210 -27.02 -10.08 0.59
C ASN A 210 -26.39 -8.71 0.87
N VAL A 211 -27.00 -7.66 0.33
CA VAL A 211 -26.47 -6.29 0.43
C VAL A 211 -26.22 -5.86 1.89
N ILE A 212 -27.14 -6.17 2.80
CA ILE A 212 -27.05 -5.74 4.21
C ILE A 212 -25.87 -6.45 4.86
N SER A 213 -25.86 -7.78 4.80
CA SER A 213 -24.79 -8.60 5.38
C SER A 213 -23.42 -8.26 4.81
N ASP A 214 -23.32 -8.05 3.50
CA ASP A 214 -22.06 -7.70 2.84
C ASP A 214 -21.58 -6.30 3.25
N THR A 215 -22.50 -5.34 3.43
CA THR A 215 -22.12 -3.99 3.91
C THR A 215 -21.73 -3.97 5.39
N GLU A 216 -22.39 -4.75 6.25
CA GLU A 216 -22.03 -4.84 7.67
C GLU A 216 -20.69 -5.55 7.86
N ALA A 217 -20.47 -6.69 7.18
CA ALA A 217 -19.18 -7.39 7.22
C ALA A 217 -18.03 -6.52 6.69
N SER A 218 -18.27 -5.73 5.65
CA SER A 218 -17.30 -4.73 5.18
C SER A 218 -17.03 -3.65 6.23
N LEU A 219 -18.06 -3.20 6.96
CA LEU A 219 -17.91 -2.17 7.99
C LEU A 219 -17.18 -2.69 9.22
N ASP A 220 -17.38 -3.96 9.61
CA ASP A 220 -16.64 -4.59 10.71
C ASP A 220 -15.13 -4.65 10.44
N LEU A 221 -14.74 -5.01 9.21
CA LEU A 221 -13.34 -4.95 8.79
C LEU A 221 -12.79 -3.52 8.82
N CYS A 222 -13.60 -2.52 8.44
CA CYS A 222 -13.22 -1.12 8.54
C CYS A 222 -13.03 -0.67 9.99
N ARG A 223 -13.93 -1.07 10.90
CA ARG A 223 -13.84 -0.79 12.34
C ARG A 223 -12.56 -1.37 12.92
N ALA A 224 -12.26 -2.63 12.61
CA ALA A 224 -11.04 -3.29 13.07
C ALA A 224 -9.77 -2.59 12.54
N ALA A 225 -9.72 -2.28 11.25
CA ALA A 225 -8.59 -1.56 10.64
C ALA A 225 -8.40 -0.17 11.28
N PHE A 226 -9.50 0.54 11.53
CA PHE A 226 -9.44 1.84 12.20
C PHE A 226 -9.02 1.73 13.66
N PHE A 227 -9.46 0.70 14.39
CA PHE A 227 -9.06 0.49 15.78
C PHE A 227 -7.55 0.22 15.89
N PHE A 228 -6.99 -0.56 14.97
CA PHE A 228 -5.54 -0.70 14.84
C PHE A 228 -4.86 0.63 14.54
N ALA A 229 -5.40 1.42 13.59
CA ALA A 229 -4.86 2.73 13.26
C ALA A 229 -4.93 3.71 14.46
N LEU A 230 -5.99 3.66 15.27
CA LEU A 230 -6.17 4.48 16.46
C LEU A 230 -5.06 4.24 17.49
N ARG A 231 -4.65 2.98 17.66
CA ARG A 231 -3.56 2.56 18.56
C ARG A 231 -2.17 2.84 18.00
N ASN A 232 -2.00 2.67 16.68
CA ASN A 232 -0.67 2.55 16.07
C ASN A 232 -0.25 3.73 15.20
N LEU A 233 -1.14 4.63 14.79
CA LEU A 233 -0.76 5.83 14.06
C LEU A 233 -0.02 6.83 14.96
N ARG A 234 1.05 7.42 14.43
CA ARG A 234 1.79 8.46 15.12
C ARG A 234 0.98 9.75 15.20
N GLN A 235 0.81 10.33 16.38
CA GLN A 235 0.26 11.67 16.47
C GLN A 235 1.34 12.71 16.08
N SER A 236 1.02 13.62 15.15
CA SER A 236 1.95 14.62 14.62
C SER A 236 1.21 15.89 14.21
N ASP A 237 1.85 17.04 14.43
CA ASP A 237 1.33 18.34 14.00
C ASP A 237 1.48 18.57 12.47
N ARG A 238 2.27 17.74 11.78
CA ARG A 238 2.61 17.91 10.35
C ARG A 238 1.56 17.36 9.39
N LEU A 239 0.46 16.81 9.89
CA LEU A 239 -0.65 16.23 9.11
C LEU A 239 -0.20 15.15 8.11
N ASP A 240 0.88 14.45 8.45
CA ASP A 240 1.59 13.48 7.61
C ASP A 240 1.19 12.03 7.87
N GLN A 241 0.14 11.81 8.68
CA GLN A 241 -0.43 10.48 8.90
C GLN A 241 -1.64 10.24 8.03
N PHE A 242 -1.73 9.01 7.53
CA PHE A 242 -2.82 8.61 6.66
C PHE A 242 -3.44 7.29 7.08
N PHE A 243 -4.77 7.24 7.00
CA PHE A 243 -5.55 6.02 7.02
C PHE A 243 -6.35 5.95 5.72
N VAL A 244 -6.09 4.93 4.91
CA VAL A 244 -6.77 4.68 3.64
C VAL A 244 -7.49 3.34 3.74
N CYS A 245 -8.80 3.34 3.61
CA CYS A 245 -9.60 2.13 3.80
C CYS A 245 -10.65 1.99 2.71
N LYS A 246 -10.67 0.81 2.07
CA LYS A 246 -11.79 0.39 1.22
C LYS A 246 -13.03 0.16 2.06
N PHE A 247 -14.18 0.56 1.56
CA PHE A 247 -15.48 0.26 2.16
C PHE A 247 -16.57 0.09 1.10
N PHE A 248 -17.69 -0.53 1.47
CA PHE A 248 -18.92 -0.49 0.69
C PHE A 248 -19.85 0.61 1.17
N GLY A 249 -20.30 1.45 0.23
CA GLY A 249 -21.19 2.56 0.54
C GLY A 249 -22.52 2.09 1.16
N SER A 250 -22.79 2.55 2.38
CA SER A 250 -24.02 2.30 3.13
C SER A 250 -24.30 3.48 4.09
N PRO A 251 -25.55 3.64 4.58
CA PRO A 251 -25.85 4.64 5.61
C PRO A 251 -25.01 4.46 6.89
N ALA A 252 -24.74 3.21 7.28
CA ALA A 252 -23.90 2.89 8.44
C ALA A 252 -22.44 3.33 8.22
N ALA A 253 -21.89 3.13 7.02
CA ALA A 253 -20.57 3.61 6.66
C ALA A 253 -20.48 5.16 6.69
N ASP A 254 -21.51 5.85 6.19
CA ASP A 254 -21.57 7.32 6.29
C ASP A 254 -21.67 7.82 7.74
N HIS A 255 -22.41 7.11 8.59
CA HIS A 255 -22.47 7.41 10.02
C HIS A 255 -21.11 7.22 10.70
N PHE A 256 -20.44 6.08 10.44
CA PHE A 256 -19.10 5.80 10.93
C PHE A 256 -18.11 6.89 10.50
N ARG A 257 -18.13 7.30 9.24
CA ARG A 257 -17.28 8.39 8.74
C ARG A 257 -17.47 9.67 9.56
N LYS A 258 -18.72 10.11 9.74
CA LYS A 258 -19.04 11.39 10.41
C LYS A 258 -18.77 11.37 11.91
N ARG A 259 -19.03 10.25 12.57
CA ARG A 259 -18.97 10.15 14.04
C ARG A 259 -17.62 9.68 14.55
N VAL A 260 -16.85 8.98 13.73
CA VAL A 260 -15.59 8.35 14.12
C VAL A 260 -14.41 8.93 13.35
N LEU A 261 -14.43 8.86 12.02
CA LEU A 261 -13.27 9.28 11.20
C LEU A 261 -13.08 10.80 11.18
N GLU A 262 -14.15 11.58 10.99
CA GLU A 262 -14.09 13.05 10.93
C GLU A 262 -13.59 13.68 12.26
N PRO A 263 -13.93 13.16 13.45
CA PRO A 263 -13.28 13.55 14.70
C PRO A 263 -11.82 13.09 14.85
N ALA A 264 -11.47 11.91 14.32
CA ALA A 264 -10.13 11.31 14.44
C ALA A 264 -9.07 11.98 13.56
N PHE A 265 -9.47 12.63 12.47
CA PHE A 265 -8.54 13.18 11.48
C PHE A 265 -8.84 14.64 11.16
N HIS A 266 -7.82 15.37 10.71
CA HIS A 266 -7.99 16.76 10.25
C HIS A 266 -8.79 16.85 8.96
N LYS A 267 -8.70 15.81 8.12
CA LYS A 267 -9.36 15.78 6.82
C LYS A 267 -9.76 14.36 6.46
N VAL A 268 -11.01 14.18 6.08
CA VAL A 268 -11.54 12.90 5.59
C VAL A 268 -12.16 13.13 4.23
N LYS A 269 -11.72 12.37 3.22
CA LYS A 269 -12.26 12.40 1.86
C LYS A 269 -12.82 11.03 1.49
N VAL A 270 -13.88 11.04 0.69
CA VAL A 270 -14.45 9.83 0.08
C VAL A 270 -14.11 9.83 -1.40
N GLU A 271 -13.38 8.82 -1.86
CA GLU A 271 -13.04 8.64 -3.27
C GLU A 271 -13.79 7.43 -3.84
N LYS A 272 -14.70 7.70 -4.78
CA LYS A 272 -15.51 6.69 -5.47
C LYS A 272 -15.45 6.84 -7.00
N GLY A 273 -15.67 8.06 -7.49
CA GLY A 273 -15.82 8.36 -8.92
C GLY A 273 -14.56 8.81 -9.67
N ARG A 274 -13.43 8.98 -8.98
CA ARG A 274 -12.14 9.40 -9.57
C ARG A 274 -11.17 8.25 -9.83
N ILE A 275 -11.60 7.03 -9.52
CA ILE A 275 -10.81 5.81 -9.69
C ILE A 275 -11.34 5.10 -10.93
N ASP A 276 -10.77 5.41 -12.09
CA ASP A 276 -11.16 4.81 -13.39
C ASP A 276 -11.11 3.27 -13.41
N ALA A 277 -10.39 2.66 -12.47
CA ALA A 277 -10.35 1.20 -12.29
C ALA A 277 -11.56 0.62 -11.53
N SER A 278 -12.40 1.46 -10.91
CA SER A 278 -13.65 1.03 -10.26
C SER A 278 -14.76 0.92 -11.31
N ARG A 279 -15.51 -0.18 -11.29
CA ARG A 279 -16.65 -0.36 -12.21
C ARG A 279 -17.72 0.70 -11.86
N LYS A 280 -18.38 1.31 -12.86
CA LYS A 280 -19.44 2.32 -12.62
C LYS A 280 -20.59 1.82 -11.72
N GLU A 281 -20.78 0.51 -11.65
CA GLU A 281 -21.80 -0.16 -10.82
C GLU A 281 -21.27 -0.62 -9.44
N SER A 282 -19.97 -0.46 -9.18
CA SER A 282 -19.38 -0.89 -7.90
C SER A 282 -19.83 0.02 -6.76
N LYS A 283 -20.26 -0.58 -5.65
CA LYS A 283 -20.52 0.12 -4.38
C LYS A 283 -19.23 0.44 -3.61
N GLU A 284 -18.09 0.00 -4.13
CA GLU A 284 -16.76 0.22 -3.56
C GLU A 284 -16.36 1.70 -3.62
N ALA A 285 -15.90 2.21 -2.48
CA ALA A 285 -15.32 3.53 -2.31
C ALA A 285 -14.17 3.45 -1.30
N PHE A 286 -13.41 4.53 -1.19
CA PHE A 286 -12.27 4.62 -0.27
C PHE A 286 -12.41 5.84 0.62
N TRP A 287 -12.20 5.65 1.92
CA TRP A 287 -11.90 6.75 2.82
C TRP A 287 -10.41 7.06 2.74
N VAL A 288 -10.07 8.33 2.54
CA VAL A 288 -8.70 8.84 2.67
C VAL A 288 -8.70 9.86 3.79
N CYS A 289 -8.16 9.45 4.94
CA CYS A 289 -8.11 10.26 6.15
C CYS A 289 -6.68 10.76 6.36
N GLN A 290 -6.53 12.06 6.61
CA GLN A 290 -5.23 12.73 6.71
C GLN A 290 -5.12 13.51 8.03
N GLY A 291 -3.94 13.41 8.64
CA GLY A 291 -3.55 14.12 9.85
C GLY A 291 -4.26 13.57 11.06
N PHE A 292 -3.70 12.54 11.67
CA PHE A 292 -4.30 11.89 12.84
C PHE A 292 -4.23 12.80 14.06
N ARG A 293 -5.38 13.01 14.72
CA ARG A 293 -5.52 13.91 15.88
C ARG A 293 -5.18 13.24 17.22
N GLY A 294 -4.99 11.92 17.22
CA GLY A 294 -4.75 11.12 18.42
C GLY A 294 -6.02 10.42 18.91
N ALA A 295 -5.83 9.35 19.69
CA ALA A 295 -6.93 8.49 20.12
C ALA A 295 -7.97 9.19 20.99
N THR A 296 -7.58 10.23 21.73
CA THR A 296 -8.46 10.99 22.64
C THR A 296 -9.49 11.85 21.91
N SER A 297 -9.37 12.05 20.60
CA SER A 297 -10.34 12.83 19.82
C SER A 297 -11.55 12.02 19.35
N VAL A 298 -11.60 10.73 19.71
CA VAL A 298 -12.62 9.78 19.25
C VAL A 298 -13.41 9.27 20.44
N ASP A 299 -14.73 9.30 20.34
CA ASP A 299 -15.61 8.56 21.24
C ASP A 299 -15.56 7.08 20.86
N LEU A 300 -14.98 6.25 21.73
CA LEU A 300 -14.83 4.81 21.49
C LEU A 300 -16.19 4.10 21.36
N ASN A 301 -17.24 4.61 22.01
CA ASN A 301 -18.58 4.04 21.90
C ASN A 301 -19.17 4.26 20.50
N ALA A 302 -18.78 5.36 19.83
CA ALA A 302 -19.22 5.64 18.47
C ALA A 302 -18.65 4.69 17.41
N ILE A 303 -17.61 3.90 17.74
CA ILE A 303 -16.98 2.94 16.81
C ILE A 303 -17.94 1.77 16.52
N TYR A 304 -18.59 1.25 17.56
CA TYR A 304 -19.50 0.11 17.47
C TYR A 304 -21.00 0.51 17.52
N GLY A 305 -21.28 1.78 17.87
CA GLY A 305 -22.63 2.29 18.05
C GLY A 305 -23.12 2.07 19.48
N ASP A 306 -24.02 2.94 19.94
CA ASP A 306 -24.76 2.71 21.19
C ASP A 306 -25.50 1.37 21.05
N SER A 307 -25.16 0.43 21.94
CA SER A 307 -25.79 -0.89 22.02
C SER A 307 -27.26 -0.82 22.37
#